data_AF-A0A2D5UC65-F1
#
_entry.id   AF-A0A2D5UC65-F1
#
_cell.length_a   1.000
_cell.length_b   1.000
_cell.length_c   1.000
_cell.angle_alpha   90.00
_cell.angle_beta   90.00
_cell.angle_gamma   90.00
#
_symmetry.space_group_name_H-M   'P 1'
#
loop_
_entity.id
_entity.type
_entity.pdbx_description
1 polymer ?
#
loop_
_entity_poly.entity_id
_entity_poly.type
_entity_poly.pdbx_seq_one_letter_code
_entity_poly.pdbx_strand_id
1 'polypeptide(L)'
;MSGRGSIIKALEGDPSAPLWARGALAALAPAGWLYGDVMRLRRTLYETGLGVAAAPSTPVISVGNLTLGGTGKTSAVVWVISRLIEAGITPAAISRGYGGAE
;
A
#
# COMPACT_ATOMS: atom_id res chain seq x y z
N MET A 1 -5.30 -0.30 -29.50
CA MET A 1 -6.12 -0.29 -28.26
C MET A 1 -6.68 -1.70 -28.09
N SER A 2 -6.51 -2.49 -27.03
CA SER A 2 -6.47 -2.20 -25.60
C SER A 2 -5.73 -3.33 -24.82
N GLY A 3 -4.41 -3.46 -24.97
CA GLY A 3 -3.64 -4.48 -24.22
C GLY A 3 -3.69 -4.28 -22.69
N ARG A 4 -3.81 -3.02 -22.23
CA ARG A 4 -4.04 -2.68 -20.82
C ARG A 4 -5.38 -3.21 -20.30
N GLY A 5 -6.46 -3.11 -21.09
CA GLY A 5 -7.78 -3.59 -20.69
C GLY A 5 -7.82 -5.11 -20.52
N SER A 6 -7.09 -5.85 -21.37
CA SER A 6 -6.98 -7.30 -21.27
C SER A 6 -6.27 -7.77 -19.99
N ILE A 7 -5.23 -7.05 -19.55
CA ILE A 7 -4.51 -7.37 -18.31
C ILE A 7 -5.36 -7.03 -17.08
N ILE A 8 -6.06 -5.89 -17.08
CA ILE A 8 -6.94 -5.49 -15.97
C ILE A 8 -8.04 -6.53 -15.77
N LYS A 9 -8.73 -6.93 -16.85
CA LYS A 9 -9.71 -8.01 -16.81
C LYS A 9 -9.13 -9.30 -16.22
N ALA A 10 -7.92 -9.67 -16.63
CA ALA A 10 -7.25 -10.86 -16.11
C ALA A 10 -6.90 -10.75 -14.61
N LEU A 11 -6.53 -9.55 -14.13
CA LEU A 11 -6.28 -9.27 -12.71
C LEU A 11 -7.56 -9.32 -11.87
N GLU A 12 -8.68 -8.85 -12.42
CA GLU A 12 -10.01 -8.88 -11.79
C GLU A 12 -10.62 -10.29 -11.78
N GLY A 13 -9.99 -11.26 -12.45
CA GLY A 13 -10.49 -12.62 -12.56
C GLY A 13 -11.63 -12.80 -13.57
N ASP A 14 -11.80 -11.85 -14.50
CA ASP A 14 -12.84 -11.88 -15.53
C ASP A 14 -12.65 -13.11 -16.46
N PRO A 15 -13.65 -13.99 -16.61
CA PRO A 15 -13.60 -15.16 -17.50
C PRO A 15 -13.40 -14.79 -18.99
N SER A 16 -13.78 -13.57 -19.38
CA SER A 16 -13.59 -13.04 -20.74
C SER A 16 -12.17 -12.56 -21.02
N ALA A 17 -11.28 -12.62 -20.03
CA ALA A 17 -9.88 -12.25 -20.20
C ALA A 17 -9.15 -13.20 -21.15
N PRO A 18 -8.37 -12.68 -22.12
CA PRO A 18 -7.69 -13.53 -23.10
C PRO A 18 -6.61 -14.39 -22.46
N LEU A 19 -6.42 -15.60 -23.00
CA LEU A 19 -5.51 -16.62 -22.44
C LEU A 19 -4.05 -16.14 -22.33
N TRP A 20 -3.58 -15.32 -23.27
CA TRP A 20 -2.21 -14.77 -23.21
C TRP A 20 -2.01 -13.85 -22.00
N ALA A 21 -3.04 -13.09 -21.60
CA ALA A 21 -2.97 -12.20 -20.44
C ALA A 21 -2.99 -13.01 -19.13
N ARG A 22 -3.82 -14.06 -19.06
CA ARG A 22 -3.84 -15.01 -17.93
C ARG A 22 -2.52 -15.76 -17.81
N GLY A 23 -1.95 -16.21 -18.94
CA GLY A 23 -0.64 -16.87 -18.99
C GLY A 23 0.50 -15.96 -18.53
N ALA A 24 0.50 -14.69 -18.96
CA ALA A 24 1.47 -13.70 -18.51
C ALA A 24 1.39 -13.43 -16.99
N LEU A 25 0.19 -13.31 -16.43
CA LEU A 25 0.00 -13.16 -14.98
C LEU A 25 0.40 -14.44 -14.22
N ALA A 26 0.08 -15.62 -14.76
CA ALA A 26 0.48 -16.89 -14.17
C ALA A 26 2.01 -17.03 -14.12
N ALA A 27 2.74 -16.53 -15.12
CA ALA A 27 4.20 -16.48 -15.10
C ALA A 27 4.75 -15.57 -13.98
N LEU A 28 4.00 -14.54 -13.57
CA LEU A 28 4.34 -13.68 -12.43
C LEU A 28 3.92 -14.25 -11.07
N ALA A 29 3.06 -15.28 -11.04
CA ALA A 29 2.53 -15.85 -9.80
C ALA A 29 3.63 -16.38 -8.85
N PRO A 30 4.68 -17.09 -9.31
CA PRO A 30 5.76 -17.54 -8.42
C PRO A 30 6.49 -16.37 -7.76
N ALA A 31 6.73 -15.28 -8.49
CA ALA A 31 7.34 -14.07 -7.95
C ALA A 31 6.39 -13.39 -6.93
N GLY A 32 5.08 -13.38 -7.22
CA GLY A 32 4.05 -12.88 -6.30
C GLY A 32 3.97 -13.67 -5.00
N TRP A 33 4.06 -15.00 -5.06
CA TRP A 33 4.10 -15.86 -3.87
C TRP A 33 5.35 -15.62 -3.04
N LEU A 34 6.53 -15.59 -3.68
CA LEU A 34 7.80 -15.30 -3.00
C LEU A 34 7.75 -13.94 -2.30
N TYR A 35 7.27 -12.89 -2.97
CA TYR A 35 7.08 -11.58 -2.35
C TYR A 35 6.12 -11.66 -1.15
N GLY A 36 5.01 -12.39 -1.30
CA GLY A 36 4.04 -12.63 -0.22
C GLY A 36 4.66 -13.29 1.00
N ASP A 37 5.47 -14.33 0.81
CA ASP A 37 6.14 -15.06 1.89
C ASP A 37 7.16 -14.18 2.61
N VAL A 38 7.95 -13.40 1.87
CA VAL A 38 8.88 -12.41 2.45
C VAL A 38 8.13 -11.38 3.28
N MET A 39 6.98 -10.87 2.80
CA MET A 39 6.16 -9.92 3.55
C MET A 39 5.51 -10.54 4.79
N ARG A 40 5.13 -11.83 4.75
CA ARG A 40 4.63 -12.58 5.91
C ARG A 40 5.72 -12.73 6.96
N LEU A 41 6.92 -13.17 6.56
CA LEU A 41 8.07 -13.28 7.46
C LEU A 41 8.38 -11.93 8.11
N ARG A 42 8.45 -10.86 7.31
CA ARG A 42 8.65 -9.50 7.81
C ARG A 42 7.61 -9.14 8.87
N ARG A 43 6.32 -9.39 8.61
CA ARG A 43 5.25 -9.14 9.59
C ARG A 43 5.49 -9.90 10.89
N THR A 44 5.77 -11.20 10.81
CA THR A 44 6.02 -12.04 11.99
C THR A 44 7.20 -11.54 12.81
N LEU A 45 8.28 -11.05 12.18
CA LEU A 45 9.41 -10.45 12.88
C LEU A 45 9.00 -9.20 13.68
N TYR A 46 8.15 -8.33 13.13
CA TYR A 46 7.65 -7.16 13.87
C TYR A 46 6.66 -7.55 14.98
N GLU A 47 5.78 -8.52 14.75
CA GLU A 47 4.81 -9.00 15.76
C GLU A 47 5.48 -9.68 16.95
N THR A 48 6.59 -10.39 16.71
CA THR A 48 7.38 -11.07 17.76
C THR A 48 8.38 -10.15 18.47
N GLY A 49 8.43 -8.86 18.11
CA GLY A 49 9.36 -7.89 18.70
C GLY A 49 10.82 -8.03 18.23
N LEU A 50 11.10 -8.91 17.27
CA LEU A 50 12.42 -9.07 16.65
C LEU A 50 12.71 -7.97 15.61
N GLY A 51 11.67 -7.29 15.12
CA GLY A 51 11.78 -6.12 14.25
C GLY A 51 12.12 -4.84 15.04
N VAL A 52 12.97 -3.98 14.47
CA VAL A 52 13.29 -2.68 15.07
C VAL A 52 12.08 -1.76 14.98
N ALA A 53 11.46 -1.44 16.12
CA ALA A 53 10.40 -0.45 16.24
C ALA A 53 10.88 0.69 17.15
N ALA A 54 10.70 1.94 16.71
CA ALA A 54 10.87 3.09 17.58
C ALA A 54 9.57 3.29 18.38
N ALA A 55 9.70 3.66 19.64
CA ALA A 55 8.58 4.09 20.50
C ALA A 55 8.68 5.60 20.71
N PRO A 56 7.98 6.41 19.90
CA PRO A 56 7.97 7.86 20.08
C PRO A 56 7.32 8.23 21.41
N SER A 57 7.81 9.29 22.06
CA SER A 57 7.22 9.84 23.28
C SER A 57 5.92 10.61 23.02
N THR A 58 5.61 10.90 21.75
CA THR A 58 4.42 11.61 21.31
C THR A 58 3.43 10.68 20.61
N PRO A 59 2.11 10.92 20.70
CA PRO A 59 1.12 10.16 19.95
C PRO A 59 1.37 10.22 18.43
N VAL A 60 1.31 9.07 17.76
CA VAL A 60 1.53 8.96 16.31
C VAL A 60 0.34 8.29 15.64
N ILE A 61 -0.17 8.90 14.57
CA ILE A 61 -1.22 8.34 13.71
C ILE A 61 -0.57 7.97 12.38
N SER A 62 -0.58 6.68 12.03
CA SER A 62 -0.10 6.20 10.73
C SER A 62 -1.27 6.00 9.77
N VAL A 63 -1.25 6.72 8.64
CA VAL A 63 -2.25 6.56 7.56
C VAL A 63 -1.65 5.78 6.39
N GLY A 64 -2.19 4.60 6.11
CA GLY A 64 -1.70 3.69 5.07
C GLY A 64 -2.83 3.09 4.22
N ASN A 65 -2.47 2.31 3.20
CA ASN A 65 -3.42 1.51 2.43
C ASN A 65 -2.77 0.19 2.03
N LEU A 66 -3.59 -0.84 1.80
CA LEU A 66 -3.17 -2.18 1.40
C LEU A 66 -2.93 -2.30 -0.11
N THR A 67 -3.51 -1.40 -0.91
CA THR A 67 -3.45 -1.43 -2.38
C THR A 67 -2.53 -0.33 -2.93
N LEU A 68 -1.85 -0.65 -4.02
CA LEU A 68 -1.07 0.30 -4.82
C LEU A 68 -2.01 1.17 -5.68
N GLY A 69 -1.79 2.49 -5.71
CA GLY A 69 -2.61 3.44 -6.48
C GLY A 69 -3.10 4.64 -5.67
N GLY A 70 -3.86 5.52 -6.34
CA GLY A 70 -4.46 6.73 -5.76
C GLY A 70 -5.64 6.41 -4.83
N THR A 71 -5.35 5.83 -3.67
CA THR A 71 -6.37 5.28 -2.75
C THR A 71 -6.82 6.28 -1.69
N GLY A 72 -6.86 7.58 -2.03
CA GLY A 72 -7.34 8.63 -1.13
C GLY A 72 -6.52 8.84 0.15
N LYS A 73 -5.32 8.24 0.28
CA LYS A 73 -4.45 8.39 1.47
C LYS A 73 -4.22 9.86 1.83
N THR A 74 -3.95 10.70 0.83
CA THR A 74 -3.76 12.14 1.02
C THR A 74 -5.03 12.81 1.55
N SER A 75 -6.20 12.52 0.98
CA SER A 75 -7.47 13.07 1.46
C SER A 75 -7.80 12.62 2.89
N ALA A 76 -7.49 11.37 3.24
CA ALA A 76 -7.63 10.86 4.60
C ALA A 76 -6.70 11.57 5.58
N VAL A 77 -5.44 11.80 5.21
CA VAL A 77 -4.48 12.56 6.03
C VAL A 77 -4.98 13.99 6.25
N VAL A 78 -5.42 14.68 5.19
CA VAL A 78 -5.97 16.05 5.30
C VAL A 78 -7.16 16.06 6.26
N TRP A 79 -8.09 15.12 6.12
CA TRP A 79 -9.24 15.03 7.02
C TRP A 79 -8.83 14.84 8.48
N VAL A 80 -7.87 13.95 8.78
CA VAL A 80 -7.37 13.74 10.14
C VAL A 80 -6.75 15.02 10.70
N ILE A 81 -5.89 15.68 9.91
CA ILE A 81 -5.23 16.93 10.32
C ILE A 81 -6.27 18.01 10.64
N SER A 82 -7.28 18.19 9.77
CA SER A 82 -8.34 19.17 10.01
C SER A 82 -9.09 18.90 11.31
N ARG A 83 -9.43 17.64 11.61
CA ARG A 83 -10.09 17.26 12.87
C ARG A 83 -9.22 17.54 14.10
N LEU A 84 -7.91 17.30 14.02
CA LEU A 84 -6.98 17.60 15.12
C LEU A 84 -6.86 19.11 15.37
N ILE A 85 -6.80 19.90 14.31
CA ILE A 85 -6.77 21.37 14.40
C ILE A 85 -8.06 21.91 15.03
N GLU A 86 -9.23 21.40 14.61
CA GLU A 86 -10.52 21.75 15.20
C GLU A 86 -10.61 21.40 16.70
N ALA A 87 -9.91 20.35 17.12
CA ALA A 87 -9.78 19.97 18.53
C ALA A 87 -8.72 20.78 19.30
N GLY A 88 -8.09 21.79 18.69
CA GLY A 88 -7.07 22.64 19.31
C GLY A 88 -5.68 22.00 19.41
N ILE A 89 -5.46 20.88 18.71
CA ILE A 89 -4.17 20.18 18.68
C ILE A 89 -3.34 20.71 17.51
N THR A 90 -2.03 20.85 17.69
CA THR A 90 -1.08 21.20 16.62
C THR A 90 -0.41 19.93 16.07
N PRO A 91 -0.89 19.35 14.95
CA PRO A 91 -0.30 18.14 14.38
C PRO A 91 0.96 18.45 13.55
N ALA A 92 1.87 17.48 13.49
CA ALA A 92 2.97 17.46 12.52
C ALA A 92 2.75 16.30 11.54
N ALA A 93 2.89 16.57 10.23
CA ALA A 93 2.77 15.56 9.18
C ALA A 93 4.14 15.14 8.68
N ILE A 94 4.40 13.83 8.65
CA ILE A 94 5.62 13.25 8.09
C ILE A 94 5.25 12.48 6.83
N SER A 95 5.90 12.79 5.71
CA SER A 95 5.73 12.07 4.45
C SER A 95 7.04 11.41 4.03
N ARG A 96 6.97 10.35 3.22
CA ARG A 96 8.15 9.64 2.72
C ARG A 96 8.84 10.36 1.54
N GLY A 97 8.19 11.36 0.92
CA GLY A 97 8.74 12.06 -0.26
C GLY A 97 8.83 11.21 -1.54
N TYR A 98 7.91 10.26 -1.74
CA TYR A 98 7.96 9.36 -2.90
C TYR A 98 7.64 10.13 -4.21
N GLY A 99 8.66 10.40 -5.03
CA GLY A 99 8.54 11.11 -6.31
C GLY A 99 8.99 12.58 -6.32
N GLY A 100 9.57 13.12 -5.23
CA GLY A 100 10.03 14.51 -5.14
C GLY A 100 11.56 14.65 -5.15
N ALA A 101 12.10 15.17 -6.25
CA ALA A 101 13.07 16.26 -6.16
C ALA A 101 12.25 17.57 -6.06
N GLU A 102 12.72 18.52 -5.25
CA GLU A 102 12.05 19.76 -4.79
C GLU A 102 11.05 19.62 -3.63
#